data_AF-A0A1G0DPD8-F1
#
_entry.id   AF-A0A1G0DPD8-F1
#
_cell.length_a   1.000
_cell.length_b   1.000
_cell.length_c   1.000
_cell.angle_alpha   90.00
_cell.angle_beta   90.00
_cell.angle_gamma   90.00
#
_symmetry.space_group_name_H-M   'P 1'
#
loop_
_entity.id
_entity.type
_entity.pdbx_description
1 polymer ?
#
loop_
_entity_poly.entity_id
_entity_poly.type
_entity_poly.pdbx_seq_one_letter_code
_entity_poly.pdbx_strand_id
1 'polypeptide(L)'
;MTDNKNLPAISLQVTELVLAGSSAHAEEAFSDAAEKFGDLAVVQVLDSLEPQVAAMHLSAFDGGKLSLATLLISPNAWAESLAFFAATWSEEMIEDEPEVLTESLFAHIHGVLFASDDQGRRTALIHQALSTDWGTTAFAVLFSTATVEIIELANDIYSRGALSSGQTTSDHDVIPLALEIARSDADAWDRVLFEMFPDWQPGENQLRARSEEGD
;
A
#
# COMPACT_ATOMS: atom_id res chain seq x y z
N MET A 1 -19.86 16.92 -20.31
CA MET A 1 -19.59 17.59 -19.03
C MET A 1 -20.61 17.05 -18.05
N THR A 2 -20.19 16.10 -17.22
CA THR A 2 -20.99 15.54 -16.13
C THR A 2 -21.28 16.65 -15.11
N ASP A 3 -22.51 16.68 -14.60
CA ASP A 3 -23.04 17.76 -13.76
C ASP A 3 -22.44 17.63 -12.33
N ASN A 4 -21.19 18.07 -12.16
CA ASN A 4 -20.39 17.96 -10.93
C ASN A 4 -20.93 18.71 -9.70
N LYS A 5 -22.13 19.30 -9.79
CA LYS A 5 -22.72 20.14 -8.72
C LYS A 5 -23.01 19.37 -7.43
N ASN A 6 -23.22 18.05 -7.52
CA ASN A 6 -23.60 17.23 -6.37
C ASN A 6 -22.41 16.53 -5.69
N LEU A 7 -21.21 16.55 -6.29
CA LEU A 7 -20.04 15.86 -5.75
C LEU A 7 -19.62 16.35 -4.35
N PRO A 8 -19.66 17.67 -4.04
CA PRO A 8 -19.35 18.13 -2.68
C PRO A 8 -20.31 17.58 -1.62
N ALA A 9 -21.59 17.41 -1.96
CA ALA A 9 -22.58 16.84 -1.06
C ALA A 9 -22.34 15.34 -0.82
N ILE A 10 -21.95 14.60 -1.87
CA ILE A 10 -21.61 13.18 -1.77
C ILE A 10 -20.35 13.00 -0.92
N SER A 11 -19.32 13.84 -1.12
CA SER A 11 -18.10 13.80 -0.31
C SER A 11 -18.38 14.05 1.17
N LEU A 12 -19.25 15.01 1.48
CA LEU A 12 -19.65 15.27 2.86
C LEU A 12 -20.42 14.07 3.45
N GLN A 13 -21.38 13.53 2.70
CA GLN A 13 -22.15 12.36 3.12
C GLN A 13 -21.25 11.15 3.40
N VAL A 14 -20.33 10.82 2.48
CA VAL A 14 -19.37 9.73 2.66
C VAL A 14 -18.51 9.98 3.89
N THR A 15 -17.99 11.20 4.05
CA THR A 15 -17.17 11.56 5.21
C THR A 15 -17.93 11.34 6.53
N GLU A 16 -19.17 11.82 6.63
CA GLU A 16 -20.01 11.62 7.82
C GLU A 16 -20.28 10.14 8.10
N LEU A 17 -20.55 9.34 7.06
CA LEU A 17 -20.80 7.91 7.20
C LEU A 17 -19.55 7.16 7.67
N VAL A 18 -18.38 7.45 7.11
CA VAL A 18 -17.12 6.83 7.51
C VAL A 18 -16.77 7.18 8.96
N LEU A 19 -16.89 8.46 9.33
CA LEU A 19 -16.62 8.91 10.71
C LEU A 19 -17.63 8.34 11.71
N ALA A 20 -18.85 8.02 11.28
CA ALA A 20 -19.84 7.31 12.09
C ALA A 20 -19.61 5.79 12.17
N GLY A 21 -18.55 5.25 11.54
CA GLY A 21 -18.27 3.81 11.50
C GLY A 21 -19.15 3.02 10.53
N SER A 22 -19.80 3.70 9.59
CA SER A 22 -20.80 3.14 8.68
C SER A 22 -20.23 2.91 7.27
N SER A 23 -19.09 2.21 7.19
CA SER A 23 -18.35 2.00 5.93
C SER A 23 -19.17 1.30 4.83
N ALA A 24 -20.08 0.39 5.19
CA ALA A 24 -20.97 -0.25 4.23
C ALA A 24 -21.94 0.73 3.55
N HIS A 25 -22.49 1.70 4.30
CA HIS A 25 -23.35 2.74 3.73
C HIS A 25 -22.54 3.77 2.95
N ALA A 26 -21.27 4.00 3.31
CA ALA A 26 -20.36 4.81 2.51
C ALA A 26 -20.08 4.13 1.14
N GLU A 27 -19.88 2.81 1.11
CA GLU A 27 -19.79 2.04 -0.16
C GLU A 27 -21.09 2.09 -0.97
N GLU A 28 -22.25 1.98 -0.32
CA GLU A 28 -23.54 2.15 -1.01
C GLU A 28 -23.64 3.55 -1.65
N ALA A 29 -23.21 4.60 -0.94
CA ALA A 29 -23.15 5.95 -1.49
C ALA A 29 -22.19 6.07 -2.69
N PHE A 30 -21.05 5.37 -2.67
CA PHE A 30 -20.16 5.29 -3.82
C PHE A 30 -20.79 4.54 -5.01
N SER A 31 -21.46 3.41 -4.75
CA SER A 31 -22.17 2.65 -5.78
C SER A 31 -23.27 3.50 -6.43
N ASP A 32 -24.07 4.19 -5.62
CA ASP A 32 -25.10 5.13 -6.07
C ASP A 32 -24.51 6.26 -6.93
N ALA A 33 -23.35 6.78 -6.53
CA ALA A 33 -22.65 7.82 -7.27
C ALA A 33 -22.11 7.30 -8.61
N ALA A 34 -21.54 6.10 -8.64
CA ALA A 34 -21.09 5.44 -9.87
C ALA A 34 -22.26 5.19 -10.82
N GLU A 35 -23.39 4.68 -10.34
CA GLU A 35 -24.58 4.44 -11.16
C GLU A 35 -25.17 5.74 -11.75
N LYS A 36 -25.18 6.84 -10.98
CA LYS A 36 -25.80 8.11 -11.39
C LYS A 36 -24.87 8.98 -12.23
N PHE A 37 -23.57 8.99 -11.92
CA PHE A 37 -22.60 9.96 -12.45
C PHE A 37 -21.36 9.32 -13.09
N GLY A 38 -21.19 8.01 -12.97
CA GLY A 38 -20.06 7.24 -13.50
C GLY A 38 -18.87 7.15 -12.54
N ASP A 39 -17.95 6.21 -12.79
CA ASP A 39 -16.79 5.92 -11.92
C ASP A 39 -15.90 7.14 -11.67
N LEU A 40 -15.75 8.03 -12.66
CA LEU A 40 -14.99 9.27 -12.51
C LEU A 40 -15.54 10.18 -11.40
N ALA A 41 -16.84 10.12 -11.10
CA ALA A 41 -17.41 10.84 -9.98
C ALA A 41 -16.95 10.25 -8.64
N VAL A 42 -16.85 8.92 -8.55
CA VAL A 42 -16.34 8.23 -7.35
C VAL A 42 -14.86 8.56 -7.14
N VAL A 43 -14.05 8.54 -8.20
CA VAL A 43 -12.63 8.97 -8.13
C VAL A 43 -12.53 10.39 -7.59
N GLN A 44 -13.34 11.33 -8.11
CA GLN A 44 -13.33 12.73 -7.64
C GLN A 44 -13.76 12.88 -6.18
N VAL A 45 -14.70 12.06 -5.71
CA VAL A 45 -15.10 12.06 -4.30
C VAL A 45 -13.99 11.50 -3.42
N LEU A 46 -13.37 10.37 -3.82
CA LEU A 46 -12.24 9.76 -3.12
C LEU A 46 -11.05 10.73 -3.02
N ASP A 47 -10.74 11.44 -4.11
CA ASP A 47 -9.68 12.45 -4.15
C ASP A 47 -9.97 13.69 -3.30
N SER A 48 -11.24 13.91 -2.92
CA SER A 48 -11.61 15.01 -2.03
C SER A 48 -11.74 14.61 -0.56
N LEU A 49 -11.57 13.33 -0.22
CA LEU A 49 -11.57 12.88 1.16
C LEU A 49 -10.27 13.29 1.86
N GLU A 50 -10.38 13.67 3.12
CA GLU A 50 -9.19 13.83 3.97
C GLU A 50 -8.47 12.47 4.12
N PRO A 51 -7.12 12.45 4.18
CA PRO A 51 -6.34 11.20 4.21
C PRO A 51 -6.77 10.23 5.31
N GLN A 52 -7.11 10.76 6.49
CA GLN A 52 -7.62 9.99 7.62
C GLN A 52 -8.95 9.28 7.34
N VAL A 53 -9.85 9.92 6.58
CA VAL A 53 -11.15 9.37 6.21
C VAL A 53 -10.98 8.30 5.15
N ALA A 54 -10.12 8.57 4.15
CA ALA A 54 -9.76 7.56 3.15
C ALA A 54 -9.13 6.33 3.81
N ALA A 55 -8.17 6.52 4.73
CA ALA A 55 -7.53 5.43 5.46
C ALA A 55 -8.54 4.60 6.26
N MET A 56 -9.40 5.24 7.06
CA MET A 56 -10.45 4.57 7.84
C MET A 56 -11.44 3.81 6.96
N HIS A 57 -11.82 4.36 5.81
CA HIS A 57 -12.75 3.71 4.90
C HIS A 57 -12.11 2.48 4.27
N LEU A 58 -10.93 2.62 3.68
CA LEU A 58 -10.20 1.53 3.04
C LEU A 58 -9.90 0.39 4.03
N SER A 59 -9.47 0.72 5.26
CA SER A 59 -9.13 -0.29 6.27
C SER A 59 -10.32 -1.16 6.67
N ALA A 60 -11.56 -0.68 6.50
CA ALA A 60 -12.75 -1.49 6.73
C ALA A 60 -12.94 -2.62 5.70
N PHE A 61 -12.25 -2.54 4.55
CA PHE A 61 -12.30 -3.48 3.44
C PHE A 61 -11.01 -4.27 3.21
N ASP A 62 -10.01 -4.10 4.09
CA ASP A 62 -8.81 -4.93 4.11
C ASP A 62 -9.19 -6.43 4.21
N GLY A 63 -8.36 -7.29 3.62
CA GLY A 63 -8.59 -8.74 3.67
C GLY A 63 -9.58 -9.30 2.65
N GLY A 64 -9.70 -8.67 1.48
CA GLY A 64 -10.37 -9.25 0.31
C GLY A 64 -11.87 -8.98 0.20
N LYS A 65 -12.39 -7.97 0.92
CA LYS A 65 -13.76 -7.49 0.69
C LYS A 65 -13.79 -6.66 -0.59
N LEU A 66 -14.79 -6.89 -1.43
CA LEU A 66 -15.04 -6.06 -2.61
C LEU A 66 -15.42 -4.64 -2.14
N SER A 67 -14.67 -3.64 -2.60
CA SER A 67 -14.90 -2.22 -2.32
C SER A 67 -14.67 -1.42 -3.60
N LEU A 68 -15.57 -0.49 -3.89
CA LEU A 68 -15.36 0.46 -4.99
C LEU A 68 -14.24 1.43 -4.66
N ALA A 69 -14.07 1.78 -3.38
CA ALA A 69 -12.96 2.63 -2.96
C ALA A 69 -11.60 1.99 -3.25
N THR A 70 -11.39 0.70 -2.94
CA THR A 70 -10.11 0.02 -3.23
C THR A 70 -9.83 -0.08 -4.73
N LEU A 71 -10.88 -0.26 -5.55
CA LEU A 71 -10.79 -0.31 -7.01
C LEU A 71 -10.50 1.05 -7.65
N LEU A 72 -11.10 2.12 -7.14
CA LEU A 72 -11.15 3.43 -7.81
C LEU A 72 -10.27 4.50 -7.16
N ILE A 73 -9.72 4.27 -5.97
CA ILE A 73 -8.85 5.26 -5.33
C ILE A 73 -7.67 5.61 -6.23
N SER A 74 -7.37 6.91 -6.33
CA SER A 74 -6.25 7.40 -7.10
C SER A 74 -4.92 7.11 -6.39
N PRO A 75 -3.79 7.06 -7.13
CA PRO A 75 -2.48 6.90 -6.52
C PRO A 75 -2.16 7.94 -5.45
N ASN A 76 -2.53 9.20 -5.66
CA ASN A 76 -2.24 10.28 -4.74
C ASN A 76 -3.04 10.13 -3.44
N ALA A 77 -4.35 9.96 -3.55
CA ALA A 77 -5.22 9.81 -2.38
C ALA A 77 -4.85 8.56 -1.57
N TRP A 78 -4.47 7.46 -2.25
CA TRP A 78 -4.00 6.27 -1.57
C TRP A 78 -2.68 6.51 -0.84
N ALA A 79 -1.68 7.10 -1.49
CA ALA A 79 -0.38 7.37 -0.87
C ALA A 79 -0.51 8.26 0.37
N GLU A 80 -1.34 9.30 0.33
CA GLU A 80 -1.61 10.16 1.48
C GLU A 80 -2.34 9.39 2.60
N SER A 81 -3.31 8.54 2.26
CA SER A 81 -4.01 7.71 3.24
C SER A 81 -3.10 6.65 3.88
N LEU A 82 -2.19 6.05 3.12
CA LEU A 82 -1.22 5.07 3.60
C LEU A 82 -0.21 5.74 4.54
N ALA A 83 0.25 6.95 4.19
CA ALA A 83 1.12 7.73 5.06
C ALA A 83 0.43 8.05 6.40
N PHE A 84 -0.84 8.45 6.38
CA PHE A 84 -1.62 8.64 7.60
C PHE A 84 -1.75 7.33 8.38
N PHE A 85 -2.11 6.22 7.71
CA PHE A 85 -2.25 4.91 8.33
C PHE A 85 -0.97 4.50 9.08
N ALA A 86 0.19 4.62 8.44
CA ALA A 86 1.49 4.32 9.05
C ALA A 86 1.84 5.27 10.20
N ALA A 87 1.48 6.56 10.09
CA ALA A 87 1.79 7.56 11.12
C ALA A 87 0.92 7.44 12.39
N THR A 88 -0.15 6.66 12.36
CA THR A 88 -1.07 6.52 13.51
C THR A 88 -0.70 5.44 14.52
N TRP A 89 0.33 4.62 14.27
CA TRP A 89 0.74 3.59 15.21
C TRP A 89 1.40 4.21 16.45
N SER A 90 0.94 3.80 17.63
CA SER A 90 1.56 4.21 18.89
C SER A 90 2.83 3.39 19.15
N GLU A 91 3.74 3.96 19.95
CA GLU A 91 4.92 3.23 20.44
C GLU A 91 4.52 1.90 21.12
N GLU A 92 3.43 1.89 21.89
CA GLU A 92 2.87 0.70 22.52
C GLU A 92 2.48 -0.39 21.50
N MET A 93 1.79 -0.02 20.41
CA MET A 93 1.45 -1.00 19.36
C MET A 93 2.69 -1.55 18.66
N ILE A 94 3.72 -0.72 18.49
CA ILE A 94 4.97 -1.09 17.83
C ILE A 94 5.81 -2.03 18.72
N GLU A 95 5.80 -1.80 20.03
CA GLU A 95 6.57 -2.60 21.00
C GLU A 95 5.88 -3.91 21.38
N ASP A 96 4.57 -3.89 21.59
CA ASP A 96 3.85 -5.02 22.20
C ASP A 96 3.28 -6.01 21.16
N GLU A 97 2.86 -5.55 19.98
CA GLU A 97 2.22 -6.38 18.94
C GLU A 97 2.67 -6.02 17.51
N PRO A 98 3.98 -6.05 17.21
CA PRO A 98 4.50 -5.68 15.88
C PRO A 98 3.94 -6.57 14.75
N GLU A 99 3.65 -7.83 15.03
CA GLU A 99 3.06 -8.75 14.04
C GLU A 99 1.68 -8.26 13.59
N VAL A 100 0.84 -7.78 14.52
CA VAL A 100 -0.51 -7.29 14.20
C VAL A 100 -0.45 -6.05 13.30
N LEU A 101 0.51 -5.15 13.54
CA LEU A 101 0.75 -4.01 12.68
C LEU A 101 1.15 -4.45 11.27
N THR A 102 2.07 -5.40 11.15
CA THR A 102 2.55 -5.89 9.86
C THR A 102 1.47 -6.67 9.10
N GLU A 103 0.63 -7.45 9.78
CA GLU A 103 -0.52 -8.13 9.19
C GLU A 103 -1.57 -7.11 8.67
N SER A 104 -1.86 -6.08 9.46
CA SER A 104 -2.80 -5.03 9.03
C SER A 104 -2.27 -4.26 7.83
N LEU A 105 -0.98 -3.90 7.83
CA LEU A 105 -0.30 -3.30 6.68
C LEU A 105 -0.35 -4.19 5.44
N PHE A 106 -0.05 -5.48 5.61
CA PHE A 106 -0.09 -6.43 4.53
C PHE A 106 -1.49 -6.50 3.93
N ALA A 107 -2.51 -6.69 4.75
CA ALA A 107 -3.89 -6.79 4.31
C ALA A 107 -4.35 -5.53 3.56
N HIS A 108 -3.93 -4.36 4.03
CA HIS A 108 -4.22 -3.07 3.41
C HIS A 108 -3.53 -2.89 2.06
N ILE A 109 -2.18 -2.98 2.06
CA ILE A 109 -1.36 -2.76 0.86
C ILE A 109 -1.71 -3.79 -0.20
N HIS A 110 -1.79 -5.07 0.18
CA HIS A 110 -2.17 -6.14 -0.73
C HIS A 110 -3.59 -5.95 -1.25
N GLY A 111 -4.54 -5.58 -0.38
CA GLY A 111 -5.93 -5.32 -0.75
C GLY A 111 -6.09 -4.24 -1.82
N VAL A 112 -5.36 -3.13 -1.71
CA VAL A 112 -5.45 -2.01 -2.67
C VAL A 112 -4.69 -2.28 -3.97
N LEU A 113 -3.49 -2.85 -3.88
CA LEU A 113 -2.65 -3.11 -5.06
C LEU A 113 -3.21 -4.21 -5.95
N PHE A 114 -3.78 -5.26 -5.34
CA PHE A 114 -4.31 -6.42 -6.06
C PHE A 114 -5.84 -6.43 -6.15
N ALA A 115 -6.52 -5.32 -5.85
CA ALA A 115 -7.95 -5.16 -6.12
C ALA A 115 -8.28 -5.28 -7.62
N SER A 116 -7.30 -5.03 -8.50
CA SER A 116 -7.45 -5.08 -9.95
C SER A 116 -6.25 -5.77 -10.61
N ASP A 117 -6.51 -6.46 -11.73
CA ASP A 117 -5.47 -7.05 -12.57
C ASP A 117 -4.72 -6.01 -13.43
N ASP A 118 -5.14 -4.73 -13.41
CA ASP A 118 -4.49 -3.64 -14.15
C ASP A 118 -3.08 -3.34 -13.61
N GLN A 119 -2.07 -3.83 -14.33
CA GLN A 119 -0.66 -3.61 -14.02
C GLN A 119 -0.25 -2.13 -14.07
N GLY A 120 -0.84 -1.34 -14.97
CA GLY A 120 -0.55 0.08 -15.09
C GLY A 120 -1.03 0.84 -13.85
N ARG A 121 -2.24 0.53 -13.38
CA ARG A 121 -2.78 1.09 -12.12
C ARG A 121 -1.90 0.70 -10.93
N ARG A 122 -1.56 -0.58 -10.82
CA ARG A 122 -0.73 -1.08 -9.72
C ARG A 122 0.65 -0.43 -9.69
N THR A 123 1.28 -0.26 -10.86
CA THR A 123 2.54 0.48 -11.00
C THR A 123 2.41 1.94 -10.54
N ALA A 124 1.34 2.63 -10.95
CA ALA A 124 1.11 4.01 -10.55
C ALA A 124 0.90 4.16 -9.04
N LEU A 125 0.16 3.23 -8.42
CA LEU A 125 -0.02 3.16 -6.97
C LEU A 125 1.30 2.96 -6.24
N ILE A 126 2.09 1.95 -6.64
CA ILE A 126 3.40 1.66 -6.05
C ILE A 126 4.32 2.88 -6.14
N HIS A 127 4.45 3.44 -7.34
CA HIS A 127 5.29 4.62 -7.60
C HIS A 127 4.90 5.78 -6.68
N GLN A 128 3.61 6.09 -6.60
CA GLN A 128 3.14 7.22 -5.81
C GLN A 128 3.32 6.99 -4.31
N ALA A 129 3.01 5.80 -3.80
CA ALA A 129 3.22 5.47 -2.39
C ALA A 129 4.70 5.57 -1.98
N LEU A 130 5.59 4.96 -2.77
CA LEU A 130 7.04 4.94 -2.50
C LEU A 130 7.77 6.23 -2.87
N SER A 131 7.07 7.20 -3.46
CA SER A 131 7.57 8.57 -3.62
C SER A 131 7.53 9.36 -2.31
N THR A 132 6.77 8.89 -1.31
CA THR A 132 6.62 9.53 0.01
C THR A 132 7.44 8.79 1.08
N ASP A 133 8.02 9.53 2.02
CA ASP A 133 8.86 8.94 3.10
C ASP A 133 8.06 7.92 3.92
N TRP A 134 6.86 8.29 4.39
CA TRP A 134 5.99 7.40 5.17
C TRP A 134 5.52 6.17 4.40
N GLY A 135 5.28 6.31 3.09
CA GLY A 135 4.97 5.17 2.24
C GLY A 135 6.17 4.22 2.16
N THR A 136 7.38 4.72 1.89
CA THR A 136 8.60 3.90 1.91
C THR A 136 8.79 3.19 3.25
N THR A 137 8.64 3.89 4.37
CA THR A 137 8.71 3.30 5.70
C THR A 137 7.66 2.21 5.92
N ALA A 138 6.41 2.39 5.46
CA ALA A 138 5.37 1.37 5.58
C ALA A 138 5.74 0.06 4.85
N PHE A 139 6.29 0.15 3.65
CA PHE A 139 6.77 -1.03 2.90
C PHE A 139 8.01 -1.65 3.55
N ALA A 140 8.94 -0.84 4.06
CA ALA A 140 10.12 -1.34 4.76
C ALA A 140 9.75 -2.09 6.06
N VAL A 141 8.80 -1.56 6.83
CA VAL A 141 8.24 -2.23 8.02
C VAL A 141 7.62 -3.57 7.63
N LEU A 142 6.79 -3.61 6.58
CA LEU A 142 6.21 -4.86 6.09
C LEU A 142 7.28 -5.90 5.72
N PHE A 143 8.31 -5.50 4.97
CA PHE A 143 9.38 -6.39 4.53
C PHE A 143 10.35 -6.80 5.64
N SER A 144 10.42 -6.06 6.75
CA SER A 144 11.27 -6.43 7.88
C SER A 144 10.89 -7.78 8.50
N THR A 145 9.63 -8.20 8.36
CA THR A 145 9.13 -9.54 8.76
C THR A 145 9.78 -10.70 8.01
N ALA A 146 10.29 -10.45 6.80
CA ALA A 146 10.91 -11.43 5.91
C ALA A 146 12.35 -11.04 5.54
N THR A 147 13.10 -10.48 6.48
CA THR A 147 14.41 -9.85 6.22
C THR A 147 15.37 -10.77 5.45
N VAL A 148 15.44 -12.06 5.79
CA VAL A 148 16.34 -13.02 5.13
C VAL A 148 15.96 -13.21 3.66
N GLU A 149 14.67 -13.46 3.40
CA GLU A 149 14.14 -13.69 2.07
C GLU A 149 14.19 -12.43 1.19
N ILE A 150 14.00 -11.25 1.77
CA ILE A 150 14.15 -9.97 1.07
C ILE A 150 15.60 -9.73 0.68
N ILE A 151 16.57 -10.09 1.53
CA ILE A 151 18.00 -10.04 1.19
C ILE A 151 18.33 -11.00 0.06
N GLU A 152 17.84 -12.24 0.12
CA GLU A 152 18.04 -13.23 -0.94
C GLU A 152 17.45 -12.74 -2.27
N LEU A 153 16.23 -12.19 -2.22
CA LEU A 153 15.56 -11.62 -3.38
C LEU A 153 16.32 -10.41 -3.94
N ALA A 154 16.80 -9.49 -3.09
CA ALA A 154 17.55 -8.32 -3.52
C ALA A 154 18.87 -8.70 -4.21
N ASN A 155 19.63 -9.63 -3.62
CA ASN A 155 20.83 -10.19 -4.25
C ASN A 155 20.50 -10.86 -5.59
N ASP A 156 19.35 -11.54 -5.67
CA ASP A 156 18.91 -12.19 -6.88
C ASP A 156 18.57 -11.20 -8.00
N ILE A 157 17.76 -10.19 -7.69
CA ILE A 157 17.37 -9.11 -8.60
C ILE A 157 18.60 -8.37 -9.10
N TYR A 158 19.56 -8.08 -8.22
CA TYR A 158 20.82 -7.45 -8.62
C TYR A 158 21.61 -8.31 -9.62
N SER A 159 21.63 -9.63 -9.43
CA SER A 159 22.41 -10.54 -10.27
C SER A 159 21.75 -10.92 -11.60
N ARG A 160 20.41 -11.04 -11.65
CA ARG A 160 19.64 -11.58 -12.79
C ARG A 160 18.62 -10.61 -13.39
N GLY A 161 18.32 -9.51 -12.70
CA GLY A 161 17.26 -8.56 -13.03
C GLY A 161 15.87 -9.03 -12.57
N ALA A 162 15.01 -8.07 -12.19
CA ALA A 162 13.71 -8.32 -11.57
C ALA A 162 12.72 -9.16 -12.40
N LEU A 163 12.85 -9.15 -13.73
CA LEU A 163 12.02 -9.95 -14.64
C LEU A 163 12.47 -11.41 -14.72
N SER A 164 13.74 -11.69 -14.43
CA SER A 164 14.33 -13.03 -14.44
C SER A 164 14.33 -13.68 -13.05
N SER A 165 14.10 -12.88 -12.00
CA SER A 165 13.89 -13.30 -10.62
C SER A 165 12.44 -13.74 -10.40
N GLY A 166 12.20 -14.83 -9.66
CA GLY A 166 10.81 -15.26 -9.43
C GLY A 166 10.52 -16.69 -9.01
N GLN A 167 11.52 -17.51 -8.66
CA GLN A 167 11.24 -18.74 -7.90
C GLN A 167 11.70 -18.53 -6.47
N THR A 168 10.85 -17.88 -5.69
CA THR A 168 10.91 -17.97 -4.25
C THR A 168 10.14 -19.23 -3.84
N THR A 169 10.77 -20.10 -3.06
CA THR A 169 10.09 -21.18 -2.33
C THR A 169 9.62 -20.71 -0.95
N SER A 170 9.63 -19.40 -0.69
CA SER A 170 9.29 -18.83 0.60
C SER A 170 7.79 -18.97 0.86
N ASP A 171 7.48 -19.40 2.08
CA ASP A 171 6.12 -19.41 2.62
C ASP A 171 5.63 -18.00 3.00
N HIS A 172 6.45 -16.95 2.81
CA HIS A 172 6.12 -15.59 3.23
C HIS A 172 5.38 -14.81 2.14
N ASP A 173 4.17 -14.36 2.48
CA ASP A 173 3.23 -13.70 1.54
C ASP A 173 3.69 -12.34 1.00
N VAL A 174 4.80 -11.78 1.50
CA VAL A 174 5.32 -10.46 1.10
C VAL A 174 6.21 -10.52 -0.14
N ILE A 175 6.71 -11.70 -0.53
CA ILE A 175 7.64 -11.82 -1.66
C ILE A 175 7.01 -11.46 -3.01
N PRO A 176 5.76 -11.88 -3.33
CA PRO A 176 5.08 -11.40 -4.53
C PRO A 176 4.97 -9.88 -4.60
N LEU A 177 4.74 -9.23 -3.44
CA LEU A 177 4.68 -7.77 -3.35
C LEU A 177 6.04 -7.13 -3.62
N ALA A 178 7.11 -7.63 -3.02
CA ALA A 178 8.47 -7.14 -3.24
C ALA A 178 8.90 -7.27 -4.72
N LEU A 179 8.59 -8.41 -5.35
CA LEU A 179 8.82 -8.62 -6.77
C LEU A 179 8.03 -7.64 -7.65
N GLU A 180 6.79 -7.33 -7.29
CA GLU A 180 5.97 -6.40 -8.05
C GLU A 180 6.55 -4.98 -8.01
N ILE A 181 7.06 -4.54 -6.85
CA ILE A 181 7.75 -3.25 -6.72
C ILE A 181 9.00 -3.24 -7.61
N ALA A 182 9.89 -4.23 -7.45
CA ALA A 182 11.13 -4.31 -8.22
C ALA A 182 10.92 -4.37 -9.74
N ARG A 183 9.80 -4.93 -10.20
CA ARG A 183 9.46 -5.01 -11.63
C ARG A 183 8.80 -3.74 -12.16
N SER A 184 8.08 -3.02 -11.31
CA SER A 184 7.31 -1.83 -11.69
C SER A 184 8.14 -0.56 -11.62
N ASP A 185 8.97 -0.42 -10.59
CA ASP A 185 9.78 0.77 -10.33
C ASP A 185 11.07 0.41 -9.59
N ALA A 186 12.19 0.45 -10.31
CA ALA A 186 13.51 0.13 -9.77
C ALA A 186 14.00 1.17 -8.74
N ASP A 187 13.70 2.46 -8.95
CA ASP A 187 14.10 3.51 -8.02
C ASP A 187 13.32 3.37 -6.70
N ALA A 188 12.04 3.02 -6.79
CA ALA A 188 11.22 2.75 -5.61
C ALA A 188 11.67 1.51 -4.84
N TRP A 189 12.09 0.45 -5.55
CA TRP A 189 12.70 -0.73 -4.93
C TRP A 189 13.98 -0.39 -4.17
N ASP A 190 14.88 0.37 -4.80
CA ASP A 190 16.15 0.77 -4.18
C ASP A 190 15.92 1.63 -2.93
N ARG A 191 14.90 2.51 -2.94
CA ARG A 191 14.50 3.29 -1.76
C ARG A 191 14.05 2.43 -0.59
N VAL A 192 13.20 1.43 -0.83
CA VAL A 192 12.73 0.52 0.22
C VAL A 192 13.89 -0.30 0.78
N LEU A 193 14.79 -0.79 -0.09
CA LEU A 193 15.98 -1.51 0.36
C LEU A 193 16.93 -0.61 1.16
N PHE A 194 17.09 0.66 0.77
CA PHE A 194 17.89 1.60 1.52
C PHE A 194 17.31 1.89 2.92
N GLU A 195 15.98 2.03 3.01
CA GLU A 195 15.29 2.21 4.31
C GLU A 195 15.51 1.01 5.24
N MET A 196 15.44 -0.21 4.71
CA MET A 196 15.69 -1.44 5.49
C MET A 196 17.17 -1.66 5.81
N PHE A 197 18.06 -1.34 4.86
CA PHE A 197 19.48 -1.64 4.91
C PHE A 197 20.31 -0.41 4.50
N PRO A 198 20.44 0.61 5.37
CA PRO A 198 21.10 1.88 5.02
C PRO A 198 22.56 1.74 4.62
N ASP A 199 23.24 0.71 5.13
CA ASP A 199 24.64 0.43 4.84
C ASP A 199 24.84 -0.31 3.51
N TRP A 200 23.77 -0.78 2.88
CA TRP A 200 23.87 -1.51 1.63
C TRP A 200 23.97 -0.58 0.42
N GLN A 201 24.93 -0.88 -0.45
CA GLN A 201 25.19 -0.16 -1.68
C GLN A 201 25.30 -1.16 -2.84
N PRO A 202 24.40 -1.08 -3.84
CA PRO A 202 24.41 -1.98 -4.99
C PRO A 202 25.79 -2.02 -5.68
N GLY A 203 26.38 -3.20 -5.76
CA GLY A 203 27.67 -3.43 -6.42
C GLY A 203 28.91 -3.05 -5.61
N GLU A 204 28.77 -2.41 -4.46
CA GLU A 204 29.89 -2.13 -3.55
C GLU A 204 30.00 -3.18 -2.44
N ASN A 205 28.87 -3.54 -1.83
CA ASN A 205 28.82 -4.56 -0.78
C ASN A 205 27.62 -5.51 -0.96
N GLN A 206 27.78 -6.73 -0.43
CA GLN A 206 26.72 -7.74 -0.47
C GLN A 206 25.78 -7.54 0.72
N LEU A 207 24.47 -7.60 0.48
CA LEU A 207 23.50 -7.78 1.56
C LEU A 207 23.74 -9.15 2.20
N ARG A 208 23.92 -9.14 3.51
CA ARG A 208 24.02 -10.36 4.33
C ARG A 208 22.97 -10.27 5.42
N ALA A 209 22.21 -11.34 5.60
CA ALA A 209 21.41 -11.50 6.80
C ALA A 209 22.34 -11.42 8.01
N ARG A 210 21.99 -10.62 9.03
CA ARG A 210 22.74 -10.65 10.30
C ARG A 210 22.64 -12.07 10.85
N SER A 211 23.78 -12.69 11.12
CA SER A 211 23.83 -13.96 11.82
C SER A 211 23.16 -13.78 13.19
N GLU A 212 22.21 -14.64 13.56
CA GLU A 212 21.60 -14.62 14.91
C GLU A 212 22.59 -15.01 16.03
N GLU A 213 23.80 -15.43 15.67
CA GLU A 213 24.91 -15.56 16.63
C GLU A 213 25.59 -14.21 16.81
N GLY A 214 25.13 -13.48 17.83
CA GLY A 214 25.74 -12.22 18.28
C GLY A 214 27.16 -12.39 18.81
N ASP A 215 27.97 -11.35 18.55
CA ASP A 215 28.94 -10.83 19.52
C ASP A 215 28.21 -10.07 20.64
#